data_AF-A0A183IK92-F1
#
_entry.id   AF-A0A183IK92-F1
#
_cell.length_a   1.000
_cell.length_b   1.000
_cell.length_c   1.000
_cell.angle_alpha   90.00
_cell.angle_beta   90.00
_cell.angle_gamma   90.00
#
_symmetry.space_group_name_H-M   'P 1'
#
loop_
_entity.id
_entity.type
_entity.pdbx_description
1 polymer ?
#
loop_
_entity_poly.entity_id
_entity_poly.type
_entity_poly.pdbx_seq_one_letter_code
_entity_poly.pdbx_strand_id
1 'polypeptide(L)'
;MPQSNYQCQLYPCVPSHVLSFIYSAHSLTSKPTVTGIPHDMLNDQFGMVGLLVFLRAIETDPAIVSLALGHDLTQLGLNLNAPEKNLHQNFGGPWADVPCRPQDIDFTIPLEYQTNSAVAEKLTPIKLNRYSDDLLFYFFYNFGGEVFQLAAAAELYNRDWRYHKEDRIWLTRAPGMIPVEKSTAYERGTYYVFDPSHWRKVIISLN
;
A
#
# COMPACT_ATOMS: atom_id res chain seq x y z
N MET A 1 60.00 14.24 7.84
CA MET A 1 59.33 12.96 7.55
C MET A 1 58.42 12.64 8.72
N PRO A 2 57.19 12.12 8.53
CA PRO A 2 56.62 11.54 7.31
C PRO A 2 55.48 12.36 6.69
N GLN A 3 55.24 12.15 5.38
CA GLN A 3 54.08 12.66 4.66
C GLN A 3 52.99 11.58 4.64
N SER A 4 51.76 11.96 5.00
CA SER A 4 50.56 11.13 4.84
C SER A 4 49.83 11.53 3.55
N ASN A 5 49.88 10.64 2.56
CA ASN A 5 49.09 10.72 1.34
C ASN A 5 47.64 10.31 1.65
N TYR A 6 46.67 11.20 1.44
CA TYR A 6 45.26 10.84 1.37
C TYR A 6 44.89 10.69 -0.11
N GLN A 7 44.77 9.45 -0.57
CA GLN A 7 44.24 9.13 -1.90
C GLN A 7 42.76 8.73 -1.73
N CYS A 8 41.85 9.56 -2.23
CA CYS A 8 40.44 9.20 -2.34
C CYS A 8 40.29 8.11 -3.41
N GLN A 9 40.07 6.86 -2.98
CA GLN A 9 39.67 5.78 -3.89
C GLN A 9 38.16 5.86 -4.12
N LEU A 10 37.77 6.13 -5.36
CA LEU A 10 36.41 5.95 -5.85
C LEU A 10 36.13 4.44 -5.89
N TYR A 11 35.33 3.94 -4.95
CA TYR A 11 34.80 2.58 -5.00
C TYR A 11 33.68 2.52 -6.05
N PRO A 12 33.76 1.61 -7.05
CA PRO A 12 32.61 1.32 -7.90
C PRO A 12 31.63 0.43 -7.10
N CYS A 13 30.54 1.03 -6.63
CA CYS A 13 29.43 0.34 -5.99
C CYS A 13 28.56 -0.38 -7.03
N VAL A 14 29.03 -1.51 -7.57
CA VAL A 14 28.15 -2.48 -8.23
C VAL A 14 27.98 -3.65 -7.26
N PRO A 15 26.76 -3.93 -6.76
CA PRO A 15 26.53 -5.03 -5.82
C PRO A 15 27.04 -6.36 -6.39
N SER A 16 27.81 -7.10 -5.60
CA SER A 16 28.44 -8.39 -5.98
C SER A 16 27.46 -9.43 -6.53
N HIS A 17 26.17 -9.31 -6.20
CA HIS A 17 25.11 -10.16 -6.74
C HIS A 17 24.94 -10.01 -8.26
N VAL A 18 25.14 -8.81 -8.83
CA VAL A 18 24.99 -8.57 -10.27
C VAL A 18 26.08 -9.30 -11.07
N LEU A 19 27.29 -9.43 -10.51
CA LEU A 19 28.40 -10.16 -11.14
C LEU A 19 28.21 -11.68 -11.08
N SER A 20 27.57 -12.21 -10.03
CA SER A 20 27.28 -13.66 -9.96
C SER A 20 26.22 -14.12 -10.97
N PHE A 21 25.31 -13.24 -11.40
CA PHE A 21 24.30 -13.59 -12.41
C PHE A 21 24.89 -13.72 -13.82
N ILE A 22 25.91 -12.92 -14.16
CA ILE A 22 26.63 -13.05 -15.45
C ILE A 22 27.40 -14.39 -15.50
N TYR A 23 27.97 -14.82 -14.38
CA TYR A 23 28.65 -16.11 -14.28
C TYR A 23 27.69 -17.31 -14.25
N SER A 24 26.49 -17.17 -13.68
CA SER A 24 25.48 -18.25 -13.69
C SER A 24 24.83 -18.43 -15.07
N ALA A 25 24.74 -17.38 -15.89
CA ALA A 25 24.32 -17.52 -17.28
C ALA A 25 25.34 -18.33 -18.12
N HIS A 26 26.60 -18.40 -17.70
CA HIS A 26 27.61 -19.28 -18.30
C HIS A 26 27.44 -20.76 -17.94
N SER A 27 26.68 -21.11 -16.89
CA SER A 27 26.47 -22.50 -16.46
C SER A 27 25.16 -23.13 -16.95
N LEU A 28 24.35 -22.42 -17.75
CA LEU A 28 23.22 -23.01 -18.47
C LEU A 28 23.76 -23.81 -19.67
N THR A 29 24.18 -25.04 -19.41
CA THR A 29 24.61 -26.02 -20.43
C THR A 29 23.41 -26.57 -21.19
N SER A 30 22.68 -25.71 -21.89
CA SER A 30 21.83 -26.05 -23.03
C SER A 30 21.59 -24.78 -23.80
N LYS A 31 22.56 -24.39 -24.64
CA LYS A 31 22.51 -23.19 -25.47
C LYS A 31 21.19 -23.19 -26.25
N PRO A 32 20.26 -22.25 -26.02
CA PRO A 32 19.15 -22.07 -26.93
C PRO A 32 19.73 -21.40 -28.18
N THR A 33 20.09 -22.20 -29.18
CA THR A 33 20.72 -21.73 -30.42
C THR A 33 19.80 -20.73 -31.12
N VAL A 34 20.20 -19.47 -31.17
CA VAL A 34 19.53 -18.41 -31.93
C VAL A 34 20.05 -18.49 -33.36
N THR A 35 19.21 -18.82 -34.33
CA THR A 35 19.56 -18.90 -35.75
C THR A 35 19.11 -17.64 -36.50
N GLY A 36 19.86 -17.23 -37.53
CA GLY A 36 19.50 -16.07 -38.38
C GLY A 36 20.10 -14.71 -38.00
N ILE A 37 21.25 -14.69 -37.32
CA ILE A 37 21.93 -13.46 -36.89
C ILE A 37 22.83 -12.93 -38.03
N PRO A 38 22.68 -11.68 -38.49
CA PRO A 38 23.56 -11.05 -39.47
C PRO A 38 25.02 -10.98 -38.99
N HIS A 39 26.00 -11.09 -39.90
CA HIS A 39 27.43 -11.09 -39.54
C HIS A 39 27.93 -9.77 -38.92
N ASP A 40 27.24 -8.65 -39.20
CA ASP A 40 27.55 -7.33 -38.62
C ASP A 40 26.90 -7.11 -37.24
N MET A 41 26.09 -8.06 -36.76
CA MET A 41 25.41 -7.95 -35.47
C MET A 41 26.35 -8.34 -34.33
N LEU A 42 26.31 -7.55 -33.24
CA LEU A 42 27.05 -7.84 -32.02
C LEU A 42 26.60 -9.17 -31.41
N ASN A 43 27.52 -10.14 -31.39
CA ASN A 43 27.33 -11.50 -30.87
C ASN A 43 27.74 -11.64 -29.39
N ASP A 44 27.88 -10.52 -28.68
CA ASP A 44 28.24 -10.48 -27.27
C ASP A 44 27.02 -10.25 -26.36
N GLN A 45 27.26 -10.19 -25.05
CA GLN A 45 26.23 -9.97 -24.03
C GLN A 45 25.60 -8.56 -24.07
N PHE A 46 26.19 -7.61 -24.80
CA PHE A 46 25.70 -6.23 -24.92
C PHE A 46 24.90 -6.01 -26.21
N GLY A 47 24.91 -6.97 -27.14
CA GLY A 47 24.12 -6.97 -28.37
C GLY A 47 22.69 -7.51 -28.21
N MET A 48 21.92 -7.46 -29.31
CA MET A 48 20.54 -7.97 -29.36
C MET A 48 20.45 -9.48 -29.09
N VAL A 49 21.52 -10.23 -29.39
CA VAL A 49 21.63 -11.66 -29.07
C VAL A 49 21.73 -11.86 -27.56
N GLY A 50 22.53 -11.05 -26.87
CA GLY A 50 22.60 -11.01 -25.41
C GLY A 50 21.25 -10.71 -24.76
N LEU A 51 20.52 -9.71 -25.28
CA LEU A 51 19.16 -9.40 -24.81
C LEU A 51 18.19 -10.58 -25.00
N LEU A 52 18.24 -11.29 -26.13
CA LEU A 52 17.35 -12.43 -26.39
C LEU A 52 17.66 -13.62 -25.46
N VAL A 53 18.95 -13.90 -25.22
CA VAL A 53 19.37 -14.92 -24.25
C VAL A 53 18.91 -14.54 -22.85
N PHE A 54 19.04 -13.25 -22.50
CA PHE A 54 18.56 -12.71 -21.23
C PHE A 54 17.04 -12.86 -21.10
N LEU A 55 16.26 -12.52 -22.13
CA LEU A 55 14.80 -12.70 -22.15
C LEU A 55 14.37 -14.18 -22.04
N ARG A 56 15.11 -15.12 -22.64
CA ARG A 56 14.83 -16.56 -22.50
C ARG A 56 15.17 -17.09 -21.10
N ALA A 57 16.19 -16.54 -20.45
CA ALA A 57 16.57 -16.91 -19.07
C ALA A 57 15.52 -16.47 -18.03
N ILE A 58 14.65 -15.51 -18.36
CA ILE A 58 13.53 -15.05 -17.50
C ILE A 58 12.58 -16.18 -17.15
N GLU A 59 12.35 -17.13 -18.06
CA GLU A 59 11.46 -18.28 -17.81
C GLU A 59 12.01 -19.21 -16.71
N THR A 60 13.30 -19.09 -16.39
CA THR A 60 14.02 -19.97 -15.45
C THR A 60 14.27 -19.33 -14.08
N ASP A 61 14.30 -18.00 -13.96
CA ASP A 61 14.58 -17.30 -12.70
C ASP A 61 13.65 -16.07 -12.48
N PRO A 62 12.76 -16.11 -11.48
CA PRO A 62 11.89 -15.00 -11.10
C PRO A 62 12.64 -13.71 -10.73
N ALA A 63 13.88 -13.77 -10.26
CA ALA A 63 14.66 -12.57 -9.91
C ALA A 63 15.09 -11.77 -11.14
N ILE A 64 15.29 -12.45 -12.28
CA ILE A 64 15.68 -11.82 -13.56
C ILE A 64 14.47 -11.15 -14.23
N VAL A 65 13.26 -11.71 -14.06
CA VAL A 65 11.98 -11.11 -14.48
C VAL A 65 11.89 -9.65 -14.01
N SER A 66 12.21 -9.39 -12.74
CA SER A 66 12.14 -8.07 -12.13
C SER A 66 12.99 -7.01 -12.81
N LEU A 67 14.19 -7.39 -13.26
CA LEU A 67 15.15 -6.45 -13.86
C LEU A 67 14.92 -6.30 -15.37
N ALA A 68 14.44 -7.36 -16.03
CA ALA A 68 14.28 -7.42 -17.48
C ALA A 68 12.92 -6.92 -17.96
N LEU A 69 11.84 -7.40 -17.34
CA LEU A 69 10.46 -7.04 -17.68
C LEU A 69 9.95 -5.90 -16.80
N GLY A 70 10.59 -5.68 -15.66
CA GLY A 70 10.20 -4.65 -14.71
C GLY A 70 9.08 -5.08 -13.77
N HIS A 71 8.65 -4.14 -12.94
CA HIS A 71 7.48 -4.27 -12.09
C HIS A 71 6.45 -3.21 -12.49
N ASP A 72 5.17 -3.54 -12.32
CA ASP A 72 4.11 -2.56 -12.43
C ASP A 72 4.23 -1.56 -11.26
N LEU A 73 4.77 -0.39 -11.56
CA LEU A 73 5.01 0.66 -10.57
C LEU A 73 3.71 1.23 -9.99
N THR A 74 2.56 1.02 -10.64
CA THR A 74 1.26 1.47 -10.11
C THR A 74 0.79 0.62 -8.93
N GLN A 75 1.36 -0.57 -8.75
CA GLN A 75 1.05 -1.46 -7.63
C GLN A 75 1.89 -1.17 -6.39
N LEU A 76 2.84 -0.22 -6.46
CA LEU A 76 3.72 0.15 -5.35
C LEU A 76 3.06 1.06 -4.31
N GLY A 77 1.73 1.21 -4.32
CA GLY A 77 1.04 2.07 -3.35
C GLY A 77 1.24 3.58 -3.57
N LEU A 78 1.85 3.98 -4.69
CA LEU A 78 2.09 5.37 -5.05
C LEU A 78 1.10 5.84 -6.12
N ASN A 79 0.44 6.96 -5.88
CA ASN A 79 -0.42 7.57 -6.87
C ASN A 79 0.40 8.39 -7.89
N LEU A 80 0.98 7.71 -8.88
CA LEU A 80 1.76 8.34 -9.95
C LEU A 80 0.94 9.26 -10.87
N ASN A 81 -0.38 9.16 -10.81
CA ASN A 81 -1.32 9.99 -11.60
C ASN A 81 -1.83 11.21 -10.82
N ALA A 82 -1.32 11.46 -9.62
CA ALA A 82 -1.76 12.59 -8.81
C ALA A 82 -1.43 13.93 -9.53
N PRO A 83 -2.37 14.89 -9.55
CA PRO A 83 -2.12 16.21 -10.12
C PRO A 83 -1.05 16.99 -9.34
N GLU A 84 -0.95 16.71 -8.03
CA GLU A 84 0.09 17.25 -7.16
C GLU A 84 1.39 16.47 -7.36
N LYS A 85 2.41 17.13 -7.90
CA LYS A 85 3.70 16.52 -8.24
C LYS A 85 4.59 16.21 -7.03
N ASN A 86 4.13 16.43 -5.81
CA ASN A 86 4.93 16.35 -4.58
C ASN A 86 4.61 15.10 -3.74
N LEU A 87 4.91 13.92 -4.28
CA LEU A 87 4.72 12.64 -3.56
C LEU A 87 5.55 12.53 -2.27
N HIS A 88 6.65 13.30 -2.17
CA HIS A 88 7.59 13.22 -1.06
C HIS A 88 7.01 13.71 0.28
N GLN A 89 5.98 14.56 0.27
CA GLN A 89 5.42 15.13 1.50
C GLN A 89 4.63 14.11 2.32
N ASN A 90 3.96 13.18 1.65
CA ASN A 90 3.18 12.11 2.26
C ASN A 90 3.86 10.74 2.05
N PHE A 91 5.17 10.71 1.86
CA PHE A 91 5.89 9.47 1.59
C PHE A 91 6.00 8.62 2.88
N GLY A 92 5.25 7.52 2.94
CA GLY A 92 5.20 6.57 4.06
C GLY A 92 6.51 5.81 4.32
N GLY A 93 7.43 5.85 3.37
CA GLY A 93 8.71 5.15 3.42
C GLY A 93 8.81 4.04 2.36
N PRO A 94 9.99 3.40 2.24
CA PRO A 94 10.28 2.47 1.15
C PRO A 94 9.45 1.18 1.14
N TRP A 95 8.83 0.83 2.27
CA TRP A 95 8.04 -0.39 2.45
C TRP A 95 6.58 -0.11 2.79
N ALA A 96 6.15 1.15 2.69
CA ALA A 96 4.77 1.53 2.98
C ALA A 96 3.93 1.34 1.72
N ASP A 97 2.85 0.57 1.84
CA ASP A 97 1.88 0.38 0.75
C ASP A 97 0.89 1.56 0.61
N VAL A 98 0.90 2.48 1.58
CA VAL A 98 0.01 3.64 1.64
C VAL A 98 0.80 4.90 2.02
N PRO A 99 0.38 6.09 1.53
CA PRO A 99 0.99 7.35 1.94
C PRO A 99 0.77 7.65 3.43
N CYS A 100 1.63 8.49 4.00
CA CYS A 100 1.47 9.01 5.37
C CYS A 100 0.11 9.67 5.51
N ARG A 101 -0.61 9.28 6.56
CA ARG A 101 -1.87 9.91 6.95
C ARG A 101 -1.55 11.22 7.69
N PRO A 102 -2.48 12.18 7.77
CA PRO A 102 -2.23 13.45 8.46
C PRO A 102 -1.76 13.28 9.91
N GLN A 103 -2.21 12.24 10.61
CA GLN A 103 -1.78 11.94 11.98
C GLN A 103 -0.35 11.36 12.08
N ASP A 104 0.21 10.85 10.99
CA ASP A 104 1.58 10.31 10.95
C ASP A 104 2.62 11.40 10.61
N ILE A 105 2.16 12.60 10.22
CA ILE A 105 3.02 13.71 9.80
C ILE A 105 3.18 14.68 10.96
N ASP A 106 4.42 14.85 11.41
CA ASP A 106 4.75 15.87 12.41
C ASP A 106 4.55 17.27 11.84
N PHE A 107 3.85 18.11 12.59
CA PHE A 107 3.62 19.51 12.25
C PHE A 107 3.99 20.42 13.43
N THR A 108 4.59 21.56 13.12
CA THR A 108 4.87 22.57 14.15
C THR A 108 3.58 23.25 14.55
N ILE A 109 2.98 22.78 15.63
CA ILE A 109 1.78 23.36 16.23
C ILE A 109 2.16 24.50 17.20
N PRO A 110 1.33 25.55 17.31
CA PRO A 110 1.40 26.49 18.41
C PRO A 110 1.39 25.79 19.78
N LEU A 111 2.12 26.35 20.76
CA LEU A 111 2.30 25.75 22.09
C LEU A 111 0.97 25.54 22.81
N GLU A 112 -0.03 26.37 22.53
CA GLU A 112 -1.38 26.32 23.07
C GLU A 112 -2.10 25.01 22.73
N TYR A 113 -1.75 24.34 21.63
CA TYR A 113 -2.31 23.06 21.24
C TYR A 113 -1.56 21.86 21.82
N GLN A 114 -0.38 22.06 22.43
CA GLN A 114 0.40 21.01 23.08
C GLN A 114 -0.18 20.65 24.46
N THR A 115 -1.47 20.33 24.51
CA THR A 115 -2.25 20.14 25.73
C THR A 115 -1.83 18.91 26.54
N ASN A 116 -1.25 17.91 25.88
CA ASN A 116 -0.85 16.66 26.53
C ASN A 116 0.07 16.91 27.75
N SER A 117 1.05 17.82 27.65
CA SER A 117 1.95 18.14 28.77
C SER A 117 1.24 18.77 29.98
N ALA A 118 0.11 19.46 29.77
CA ALA A 118 -0.61 20.17 30.82
C ALA A 118 -1.74 19.34 31.45
N VAL A 119 -2.38 18.45 30.69
CA VAL A 119 -3.60 17.74 31.14
C VAL A 119 -3.56 16.23 31.03
N ALA A 120 -2.43 15.61 30.63
CA ALA A 120 -2.30 14.15 30.48
C ALA A 120 -2.95 13.35 31.61
N GLU A 121 -2.63 13.69 32.86
CA GLU A 121 -3.11 12.95 34.04
C GLU A 121 -4.62 13.09 34.29
N LYS A 122 -5.25 14.12 33.73
CA LYS A 122 -6.69 14.39 33.88
C LYS A 122 -7.52 13.81 32.74
N LEU A 123 -6.88 13.39 31.64
CA LEU A 123 -7.58 12.87 30.48
C LEU A 123 -8.16 11.48 30.78
N THR A 124 -9.42 11.30 30.42
CA THR A 124 -10.05 9.99 30.53
C THR A 124 -9.44 9.02 29.52
N PRO A 125 -9.22 7.75 29.90
CA PRO A 125 -8.72 6.75 28.95
C PRO A 125 -9.71 6.57 27.79
N ILE A 126 -9.15 6.25 26.63
CA ILE A 126 -9.91 6.02 25.40
C ILE A 126 -10.84 4.82 25.62
N LYS A 127 -12.15 5.04 25.53
CA LYS A 127 -13.19 4.01 25.69
C LYS A 127 -14.18 4.13 24.54
N LEU A 128 -14.01 3.29 23.51
CA LEU A 128 -14.78 3.37 22.26
C LEU A 128 -16.29 3.27 22.45
N ASN A 129 -16.77 2.48 23.43
CA ASN A 129 -18.18 2.38 23.78
C ASN A 129 -18.82 3.74 24.12
N ARG A 130 -18.06 4.71 24.66
CA ARG A 130 -18.59 6.03 25.02
C ARG A 130 -18.71 7.00 23.84
N TYR A 131 -18.13 6.67 22.69
CA TYR A 131 -18.06 7.59 21.55
C TYR A 131 -19.28 7.46 20.63
N SER A 132 -19.55 8.50 19.84
CA SER A 132 -20.61 8.46 18.83
C SER A 132 -20.23 7.54 17.67
N ASP A 133 -21.23 7.09 16.90
CA ASP A 133 -20.98 6.28 15.69
C ASP A 133 -20.05 7.01 14.71
N ASP A 134 -20.19 8.34 14.62
CA ASP A 134 -19.36 9.21 13.77
C ASP A 134 -17.87 9.04 14.06
N LEU A 135 -17.49 9.06 15.34
CA LEU A 135 -16.10 8.88 15.73
C LEU A 135 -15.65 7.42 15.54
N LEU A 136 -16.55 6.45 15.66
CA LEU A 136 -16.22 5.05 15.33
C LEU A 136 -15.97 4.88 13.82
N PHE A 137 -16.73 5.53 12.95
CA PHE A 137 -16.44 5.56 11.52
C PHE A 137 -15.10 6.24 11.23
N TYR A 138 -14.79 7.33 11.93
CA TYR A 138 -13.46 7.96 11.86
C TYR A 138 -12.34 6.97 12.17
N PHE A 139 -12.44 6.23 13.29
CA PHE A 139 -11.45 5.21 13.62
C PHE A 139 -11.36 4.11 12.55
N PHE A 140 -12.50 3.61 12.08
CA PHE A 140 -12.55 2.52 11.12
C PHE A 140 -11.90 2.86 9.76
N TYR A 141 -12.15 4.06 9.24
CA TYR A 141 -11.66 4.48 7.93
C TYR A 141 -10.25 5.10 7.95
N ASN A 142 -9.81 5.68 9.08
CA ASN A 142 -8.49 6.34 9.16
C ASN A 142 -7.38 5.44 9.74
N PHE A 143 -7.71 4.42 10.55
CA PHE A 143 -6.72 3.55 11.20
C PHE A 143 -6.70 2.14 10.58
N GLY A 144 -6.61 2.08 9.25
CA GLY A 144 -6.56 0.82 8.51
C GLY A 144 -5.40 -0.07 8.93
N GLY A 145 -5.66 -1.34 9.20
CA GLY A 145 -4.64 -2.31 9.62
C GLY A 145 -4.22 -2.22 11.09
N GLU A 146 -4.83 -1.33 11.88
CA GLU A 146 -4.52 -1.16 13.30
C GLU A 146 -5.62 -1.73 14.22
N VAL A 147 -5.27 -1.85 15.51
CA VAL A 147 -6.19 -2.32 16.57
C VAL A 147 -7.43 -1.42 16.68
N PHE A 148 -7.29 -0.12 16.42
CA PHE A 148 -8.40 0.82 16.47
C PHE A 148 -9.49 0.55 15.43
N GLN A 149 -9.13 0.10 14.22
CA GLN A 149 -10.12 -0.27 13.20
C GLN A 149 -10.93 -1.48 13.65
N LEU A 150 -10.28 -2.52 14.17
CA LEU A 150 -10.95 -3.72 14.69
C LEU A 150 -11.85 -3.40 15.88
N ALA A 151 -11.36 -2.58 16.81
CA ALA A 151 -12.10 -2.20 18.00
C ALA A 151 -13.31 -1.31 17.66
N ALA A 152 -13.18 -0.39 16.70
CA ALA A 152 -14.29 0.41 16.19
C ALA A 152 -15.32 -0.46 15.46
N ALA A 153 -14.87 -1.42 14.64
CA ALA A 153 -15.76 -2.37 13.96
C ALA A 153 -16.56 -3.22 14.96
N ALA A 154 -15.93 -3.68 16.05
CA ALA A 154 -16.60 -4.44 17.10
C ALA A 154 -17.69 -3.60 17.80
N GLU A 155 -17.40 -2.34 18.14
CA GLU A 155 -18.37 -1.44 18.75
C GLU A 155 -19.51 -1.06 17.79
N LEU A 156 -19.22 -0.83 16.50
CA LEU A 156 -20.25 -0.63 15.48
C LEU A 156 -21.15 -1.86 15.36
N TYR A 157 -20.57 -3.07 15.37
CA TYR A 157 -21.33 -4.31 15.32
C TYR A 157 -22.26 -4.48 16.52
N ASN A 158 -21.79 -4.14 17.73
CA ASN A 158 -22.59 -4.13 18.95
C ASN A 158 -23.76 -3.12 18.90
N ARG A 159 -23.67 -2.10 18.04
CA ARG A 159 -24.72 -1.10 17.78
C ARG A 159 -25.57 -1.42 16.55
N ASP A 160 -25.63 -2.69 16.17
CA ASP A 160 -26.40 -3.18 15.02
C ASP A 160 -25.99 -2.61 13.66
N TRP A 161 -24.76 -2.10 13.54
CA TRP A 161 -24.16 -1.87 12.24
C TRP A 161 -23.62 -3.18 11.67
N ARG A 162 -23.74 -3.33 10.35
CA ARG A 162 -23.23 -4.47 9.59
C ARG A 162 -22.38 -3.93 8.46
N TYR A 163 -21.26 -4.60 8.19
CA TYR A 163 -20.35 -4.20 7.14
C TYR A 163 -20.58 -5.04 5.89
N HIS A 164 -20.88 -4.39 4.78
CA HIS A 164 -21.00 -5.02 3.48
C HIS A 164 -19.61 -5.16 2.86
N LYS A 165 -19.13 -6.40 2.67
CA LYS A 165 -17.73 -6.66 2.28
C LYS A 165 -17.38 -6.22 0.86
N GLU A 166 -18.31 -6.36 -0.07
CA GLU A 166 -18.09 -6.02 -1.48
C GLU A 166 -18.14 -4.51 -1.70
N ASP A 167 -19.26 -3.89 -1.34
CA ASP A 167 -19.45 -2.42 -1.37
C ASP A 167 -18.59 -1.63 -0.36
N ARG A 168 -18.02 -2.28 0.65
CA ARG A 168 -17.16 -1.67 1.69
C ARG A 168 -17.83 -0.55 2.50
N ILE A 169 -19.12 -0.72 2.77
CA ILE A 169 -19.94 0.25 3.50
C ILE A 169 -20.51 -0.34 4.78
N TRP A 170 -20.75 0.52 5.77
CA TRP A 170 -21.50 0.19 6.98
C TRP A 170 -22.97 0.52 6.79
N LEU A 171 -23.84 -0.43 7.15
CA LEU A 171 -25.28 -0.30 7.07
C LEU A 171 -25.97 -0.74 8.37
N THR A 172 -27.09 -0.13 8.68
CA THR A 172 -27.96 -0.54 9.80
C THR A 172 -29.42 -0.36 9.39
N ARG A 173 -30.32 -1.09 10.05
CA ARG A 173 -31.76 -1.02 9.75
C ARG A 173 -32.30 0.36 10.15
N ALA A 174 -33.13 0.96 9.30
CA ALA A 174 -33.82 2.19 9.69
C ALA A 174 -34.76 1.90 10.89
N PRO A 175 -34.75 2.73 11.95
CA PRO A 175 -35.56 2.52 13.13
C PRO A 175 -37.04 2.60 12.75
N GLY A 176 -37.81 1.61 13.20
CA GLY A 176 -39.24 1.49 12.88
C GLY A 176 -39.57 0.86 11.53
N MET A 177 -38.57 0.50 10.71
CA MET A 177 -38.79 -0.20 9.45
C MET A 177 -38.58 -1.71 9.63
N ILE A 178 -39.65 -2.48 9.40
CA ILE A 178 -39.58 -3.95 9.39
C ILE A 178 -39.02 -4.37 8.03
N PRO A 179 -38.06 -5.31 7.97
CA PRO A 179 -37.57 -5.84 6.70
C PRO A 179 -38.74 -6.38 5.86
N VAL A 180 -38.79 -5.96 4.59
CA VAL A 180 -39.89 -6.29 3.66
C VAL A 180 -39.86 -7.78 3.33
N GLU A 181 -38.66 -8.34 3.16
CA GLU A 181 -38.43 -9.78 2.98
C GLU A 181 -37.14 -10.17 3.70
N LYS A 182 -37.19 -11.23 4.51
CA LYS A 182 -36.01 -11.85 5.12
C LYS A 182 -35.94 -13.32 4.72
N SER A 183 -35.09 -13.63 3.75
CA SER A 183 -34.73 -15.00 3.41
C SER A 183 -33.43 -15.40 4.13
N THR A 184 -33.06 -16.68 4.05
CA THR A 184 -31.75 -17.17 4.51
C THR A 184 -30.60 -16.58 3.68
N ALA A 185 -30.87 -16.15 2.45
CA ALA A 185 -29.86 -15.65 1.51
C ALA A 185 -29.79 -14.12 1.38
N TYR A 186 -30.91 -13.41 1.57
CA TYR A 186 -30.95 -11.95 1.39
C TYR A 186 -32.01 -11.30 2.29
N GLU A 187 -31.83 -10.01 2.55
CA GLU A 187 -32.76 -9.19 3.29
C GLU A 187 -33.06 -7.91 2.51
N ARG A 188 -34.34 -7.66 2.21
CA ARG A 188 -34.81 -6.46 1.52
C ARG A 188 -35.44 -5.50 2.50
N GLY A 189 -35.12 -4.22 2.35
CA GLY A 189 -35.63 -3.20 3.25
C GLY A 189 -34.92 -1.87 3.11
N THR A 190 -35.31 -0.94 3.97
CA THR A 190 -34.75 0.40 4.05
C THR A 190 -33.67 0.44 5.12
N TYR A 191 -32.46 0.82 4.73
CA TYR A 191 -31.29 0.86 5.58
C TYR A 191 -30.68 2.26 5.62
N TYR A 192 -30.10 2.61 6.76
CA TYR A 192 -29.12 3.68 6.82
C TYR A 192 -27.76 3.15 6.43
N VAL A 193 -27.12 3.83 5.49
CA VAL A 193 -25.73 3.58 5.07
C VAL A 193 -24.89 4.78 5.45
N PHE A 194 -23.69 4.54 5.97
CA PHE A 194 -22.71 5.60 6.13
C PHE A 194 -21.88 5.75 4.85
N ASP A 195 -21.91 6.95 4.26
CA ASP A 195 -21.13 7.34 3.09
C ASP A 195 -19.82 7.99 3.55
N PRO A 196 -18.66 7.31 3.43
CA PRO A 196 -17.38 7.84 3.87
C PRO A 196 -16.86 8.98 2.98
N SER A 197 -17.31 9.08 1.73
CA SER A 197 -16.85 10.11 0.79
C SER A 197 -17.46 11.48 1.11
N HIS A 198 -18.74 11.49 1.50
CA HIS A 198 -19.47 12.71 1.86
C HIS A 198 -19.66 12.87 3.38
N TRP A 199 -19.12 11.95 4.17
CA TRP A 199 -19.20 11.91 5.63
C TRP A 199 -20.63 12.09 6.19
N ARG A 200 -21.57 11.27 5.69
CA ARG A 200 -22.99 11.38 6.08
C ARG A 200 -23.73 10.05 6.08
N LYS A 201 -24.81 9.95 6.86
CA LYS A 201 -25.75 8.82 6.79
C LYS A 201 -26.79 9.07 5.69
N VAL A 202 -26.95 8.12 4.78
CA VAL A 202 -27.89 8.15 3.65
C VAL A 202 -28.89 7.00 3.81
N ILE A 203 -30.14 7.23 3.41
CA ILE A 203 -31.15 6.18 3.38
C ILE A 203 -31.12 5.51 2.01
N ILE A 204 -31.02 4.18 1.99
CA ILE A 204 -31.14 3.38 0.77
C ILE A 204 -32.20 2.31 0.94
N SER A 205 -32.87 1.97 -0.16
CA SER A 205 -33.75 0.82 -0.24
C SER A 205 -33.04 -0.28 -1.02
N LEU A 206 -32.76 -1.39 -0.35
CA LEU A 206 -32.22 -2.59 -0.99
C LEU A 206 -33.40 -3.45 -1.46
N ASN A 207 -33.52 -3.57 -2.79
CA ASN A 207 -34.59 -4.27 -3.51
C ASN A 207 -34.22 -5.69 -3.91
#